data_AF-A0AA96V8Q0-F1
#
_entry.id   AF-A0AA96V8Q0-F1
#
_cell.length_a   1.000
_cell.length_b   1.000
_cell.length_c   1.000
_cell.angle_alpha   90.00
_cell.angle_beta   90.00
_cell.angle_gamma   90.00
#
_symmetry.space_group_name_H-M   'P 1'
#
loop_
_entity.id
_entity.type
_entity.pdbx_description
1 polymer ?
#
loop_
_entity_poly.entity_id
_entity_poly.type
_entity_poly.pdbx_seq_one_letter_code
_entity_poly.pdbx_strand_id
1 'polypeptide(L)'
;MNFDEKAYGSFSLRIENALKYTNANSPILFQLLLTPEMPALYIDETEFEVLRPRNLSYSISEIGIKNIEIETDIYKNVQVYTIQEFTE
;
A
#
# COMPACT_ATOMS: atom_id res chain seq x y z
N MET A 1 -9.86 3.87 12.26
CA MET A 1 -10.77 4.21 11.12
C MET A 1 -10.78 3.00 10.22
N ASN A 2 -11.96 2.51 9.82
CA ASN A 2 -12.10 1.30 9.02
C ASN A 2 -12.65 1.66 7.63
N PHE A 3 -12.24 0.92 6.61
CA PHE A 3 -12.75 1.05 5.25
C PHE A 3 -12.80 -0.31 4.54
N ASP A 4 -13.71 -0.43 3.58
CA ASP A 4 -13.92 -1.66 2.82
C ASP A 4 -13.40 -1.51 1.40
N GLU A 5 -12.53 -2.44 0.98
CA GLU A 5 -12.07 -2.56 -0.40
C GLU A 5 -12.91 -3.61 -1.14
N LYS A 6 -13.75 -3.14 -2.06
CA LYS A 6 -14.66 -3.99 -2.84
C LYS A 6 -13.96 -4.60 -4.07
N ALA A 7 -12.91 -3.97 -4.56
CA ALA A 7 -12.08 -4.47 -5.66
C ALA A 7 -10.99 -5.41 -5.15
N TYR A 8 -10.19 -5.97 -6.06
CA TYR A 8 -8.96 -6.63 -5.65
C TYR A 8 -8.00 -5.55 -5.16
N GLY A 9 -7.44 -5.72 -3.96
CA GLY A 9 -6.44 -4.79 -3.45
C GLY A 9 -5.13 -5.01 -4.20
N SER A 10 -4.75 -4.07 -5.06
CA SER A 10 -3.47 -4.10 -5.78
C SER A 10 -2.42 -3.32 -5.00
N PHE A 11 -1.34 -4.00 -4.63
CA PHE A 11 -0.22 -3.45 -3.88
C PHE A 11 1.08 -3.74 -4.62
N SER A 12 2.10 -2.91 -4.40
CA SER A 12 3.46 -3.22 -4.84
C SER A 12 4.33 -3.58 -3.62
N LEU A 13 5.19 -4.59 -3.78
CA LEU A 13 6.21 -4.93 -2.77
C LEU A 13 7.32 -3.88 -2.67
N ARG A 14 7.46 -3.02 -3.69
CA ARG A 14 8.45 -1.94 -3.73
C ARG A 14 7.79 -0.57 -3.69
N ILE A 15 8.34 0.31 -2.86
CA ILE A 15 7.81 1.66 -2.64
C ILE A 15 7.96 2.54 -3.89
N GLU A 16 9.05 2.36 -4.65
CA GLU A 16 9.30 3.08 -5.91
C GLU A 16 8.19 2.85 -6.94
N ASN A 17 7.71 1.62 -7.08
CA ASN A 17 6.60 1.27 -7.96
C ASN A 17 5.27 1.81 -7.43
N ALA A 18 5.02 1.67 -6.12
CA ALA A 18 3.79 2.19 -5.51
C ALA A 18 3.64 3.71 -5.70
N LEU A 19 4.73 4.47 -5.58
CA LEU A 19 4.74 5.92 -5.73
C LEU A 19 4.34 6.38 -7.14
N LYS A 20 4.60 5.59 -8.20
CA LYS A 20 4.16 5.90 -9.58
C LYS A 20 2.65 6.09 -9.70
N TYR A 21 1.88 5.45 -8.81
CA TYR A 21 0.41 5.49 -8.79
C TYR A 21 -0.15 6.57 -7.85
N THR A 22 0.71 7.40 -7.26
CA THR A 22 0.31 8.47 -6.34
C THR A 22 0.33 9.84 -7.01
N ASN A 23 -0.31 10.83 -6.36
CA ASN A 23 -0.19 12.22 -6.76
C ASN A 23 1.16 12.79 -6.32
N ALA A 24 2.02 13.18 -7.27
CA ALA A 24 3.36 13.69 -6.98
C ALA A 24 3.41 14.92 -6.05
N ASN A 25 2.35 15.75 -6.02
CA ASN A 25 2.30 16.95 -5.17
C ASN A 25 1.82 16.67 -3.75
N SER A 26 1.09 15.57 -3.55
CA SER A 26 0.54 15.18 -2.25
C SER A 26 0.41 13.65 -2.19
N PRO A 27 1.54 12.93 -2.15
CA PRO A 27 1.54 11.47 -2.23
C PRO A 27 0.98 10.86 -0.94
N ILE A 28 0.03 9.95 -1.11
CA ILE A 28 -0.57 9.14 -0.04
C ILE A 28 -0.27 7.68 -0.35
N LEU A 29 0.27 6.96 0.64
CA LEU A 29 0.52 5.52 0.57
C LEU A 29 -0.28 4.80 1.64
N PHE A 30 -0.92 3.70 1.25
CA PHE A 30 -1.44 2.71 2.17
C PHE A 30 -0.41 1.58 2.30
N GLN A 31 0.11 1.38 3.51
CA GLN A 31 1.13 0.37 3.79
C GLN A 31 0.49 -0.82 4.49
N LEU A 32 0.42 -1.96 3.80
CA LEU A 32 -0.05 -3.22 4.36
C LEU A 32 1.14 -4.13 4.70
N LEU A 33 1.21 -4.62 5.94
CA LEU A 33 2.14 -5.69 6.30
C LEU A 33 1.51 -7.05 5.96
N LEU A 34 2.12 -7.80 5.04
CA LEU A 34 1.68 -9.14 4.69
C LEU A 34 2.22 -10.16 5.71
N THR A 35 1.37 -11.07 6.17
CA THR A 35 1.76 -12.24 6.97
C THR A 35 1.70 -13.52 6.11
N PRO A 36 2.34 -14.63 6.54
CA PRO A 36 2.29 -15.89 5.79
C PRO A 36 0.87 -16.47 5.59
N GLU A 37 -0.07 -16.14 6.47
CA GLU A 37 -1.45 -16.67 6.46
C GLU A 37 -2.38 -15.87 5.52
N MET A 38 -1.95 -14.67 5.14
CA MET A 38 -2.74 -13.71 4.39
C MET A 38 -2.83 -14.12 2.91
N PRO A 39 -4.04 -14.32 2.33
CA PRO A 39 -4.18 -14.71 0.92
C PRO A 39 -3.69 -13.62 -0.03
N ALA A 40 -2.59 -13.85 -0.72
CA ALA A 40 -1.98 -12.88 -1.63
C ALA A 40 -1.44 -13.61 -2.86
N LEU A 41 -1.59 -12.99 -4.03
CA LEU A 41 -1.05 -13.52 -5.28
C LEU A 41 -0.09 -12.50 -5.88
N TYR A 42 1.17 -12.89 -6.04
CA TYR A 42 2.14 -12.12 -6.80
C TYR A 42 1.92 -12.36 -8.29
N ILE A 43 1.77 -11.29 -9.07
CA ILE A 43 1.32 -11.39 -10.47
C ILE A 43 2.23 -10.70 -11.50
N ASP A 44 3.08 -9.76 -11.09
CA ASP A 44 3.95 -9.03 -12.02
C ASP A 44 5.32 -8.73 -11.41
N GLU A 45 6.37 -9.20 -12.07
CA GLU A 45 7.78 -8.96 -11.72
C GLU A 45 8.25 -7.54 -12.04
N THR A 46 7.59 -6.86 -12.98
CA THR A 46 7.96 -5.52 -13.42
C THR A 46 7.48 -4.47 -12.42
N GLU A 47 6.22 -4.59 -11.99
CA GLU A 47 5.63 -3.70 -11.00
C GLU A 47 5.72 -4.21 -9.57
N PHE A 48 6.27 -5.41 -9.37
CA PHE A 48 6.30 -6.12 -8.10
C PHE A 48 4.89 -6.23 -7.48
N GLU A 49 3.89 -6.46 -8.33
CA GLU A 49 2.47 -6.37 -7.97
C GLU A 49 2.00 -7.62 -7.21
N VAL A 50 1.28 -7.37 -6.12
CA VAL A 50 0.59 -8.35 -5.29
C VAL A 50 -0.89 -8.00 -5.23
N LEU A 51 -1.74 -8.96 -5.58
CA LEU A 51 -3.19 -8.87 -5.45
C LEU A 51 -3.68 -9.49 -4.15
N ARG A 52 -4.55 -8.75 -3.47
CA ARG A 52 -5.37 -9.17 -2.34
C ARG A 52 -6.81 -9.47 -2.81
N PRO A 53 -7.51 -10.44 -2.18
CA PRO A 53 -8.91 -10.72 -2.45
C PRO A 53 -9.83 -9.49 -2.38
N ARG A 54 -11.01 -9.63 -3.00
CA ARG A 54 -12.08 -8.63 -2.94
C ARG A 54 -12.81 -8.66 -1.61
N ASN A 55 -13.48 -7.54 -1.30
CA ASN A 55 -14.36 -7.39 -0.15
C ASN A 55 -13.61 -7.61 1.18
N LEU A 56 -12.40 -7.06 1.27
CA LEU A 56 -11.63 -7.04 2.50
C LEU A 56 -11.84 -5.72 3.23
N SER A 57 -11.97 -5.80 4.54
CA SER A 57 -12.01 -4.63 5.42
C SER A 57 -10.63 -4.38 6.00
N TYR A 58 -10.22 -3.12 6.02
CA TYR A 58 -8.95 -2.71 6.60
C TYR A 58 -9.19 -1.67 7.68
N SER A 59 -8.34 -1.68 8.70
CA SER A 59 -8.27 -0.64 9.72
C SER A 59 -6.94 0.10 9.61
N ILE A 60 -6.98 1.43 9.73
CA ILE A 60 -5.77 2.25 9.85
C ILE A 60 -5.25 2.12 11.28
N SER A 61 -4.05 1.56 11.42
CA SER A 61 -3.36 1.38 12.71
C SER A 61 -2.42 2.54 13.04
N GLU A 62 -1.82 3.17 12.02
CA GLU A 62 -0.88 4.27 12.19
C GLU A 62 -0.99 5.27 11.02
N ILE A 63 -0.78 6.56 11.32
CA ILE A 63 -0.67 7.62 10.32
C ILE A 63 0.62 8.37 10.58
N GLY A 64 1.46 8.49 9.55
CA GLY A 64 2.74 9.19 9.65
C GLY A 64 3.09 9.95 8.38
N ILE A 65 4.10 10.81 8.48
CA ILE A 65 4.73 11.47 7.34
C ILE A 65 6.14 10.90 7.21
N LYS A 66 6.49 10.42 6.01
CA LYS A 66 7.82 9.89 5.70
C LYS A 66 8.45 10.68 4.56
N ASN A 67 9.75 10.93 4.65
CA ASN A 67 10.55 11.34 3.51
C ASN A 67 11.07 10.07 2.85
N ILE A 68 10.76 9.88 1.58
CA ILE A 68 11.16 8.69 0.82
C ILE A 68 12.09 9.14 -0.29
N GLU A 69 13.30 8.61 -0.26
CA GLU A 69 14.31 8.81 -1.29
C GLU A 69 14.35 7.57 -2.18
N ILE A 70 14.15 7.75 -3.48
CA ILE A 70 14.33 6.72 -4.50
C ILE A 70 15.42 7.18 -5.47
N GLU A 71 16.06 6.26 -6.19
CA GLU A 71 17.26 6.55 -7.00
C GLU A 71 17.11 7.75 -7.97
N THR A 72 15.89 8.00 -8.47
CA THR A 72 15.64 9.04 -9.46
C THR A 72 14.96 10.29 -8.90
N ASP A 73 14.38 10.26 -7.70
CA ASP A 73 13.55 11.34 -7.15
C ASP A 73 13.48 11.33 -5.62
N ILE A 74 13.30 12.51 -5.03
CA ILE A 74 13.08 12.65 -3.59
C ILE A 74 11.62 13.05 -3.35
N TYR A 75 10.83 12.11 -2.83
CA TYR A 75 9.47 12.38 -2.39
C TYR A 75 9.50 12.95 -0.97
N LYS A 76 9.25 14.25 -0.87
CA LYS A 76 9.16 14.96 0.42
C LYS A 76 7.74 14.86 0.96
N ASN A 77 7.62 14.58 2.25
CA ASN A 77 6.35 14.58 2.99
C ASN A 77 5.27 13.61 2.45
N VAL A 78 5.63 12.34 2.22
CA VAL A 78 4.66 11.31 1.84
C VAL A 78 3.83 10.93 3.05
N GLN A 79 2.50 11.06 2.93
CA GLN A 79 1.59 10.63 3.98
C GLN A 79 1.40 9.12 3.89
N VAL A 80 1.73 8.41 4.96
CA VAL A 80 1.66 6.94 5.02
C VAL A 80 0.61 6.53 6.04
N TYR A 81 -0.32 5.71 5.59
CA TYR A 81 -1.36 5.09 6.39
C TYR A 81 -1.02 3.60 6.51
N THR A 82 -0.55 3.18 7.67
CA THR A 82 -0.36 1.75 7.93
C THR A 82 -1.73 1.12 8.15
N ILE A 83 -2.01 0.08 7.37
CA ILE A 83 -3.28 -0.64 7.41
C ILE A 83 -3.05 -2.09 7.81
N GLN A 84 -4.07 -2.67 8.43
CA GLN A 84 -4.15 -4.08 8.78
C GLN A 84 -5.52 -4.61 8.39
N GLU A 85 -5.59 -5.86 7.96
CA GLU A 85 -6.88 -6.52 7.71
C GLU A 85 -7.68 -6.55 9.02
N PHE A 86 -8.92 -6.11 8.92
CA PHE A 86 -9.85 -6.11 10.03
C PHE A 86 -10.74 -7.35 9.90
N THR A 87 -10.57 -8.28 10.83
CA THR A 87 -11.46 -9.43 11.00
C THR A 87 -12.42 -9.15 12.15
N GLU A 88 -13.73 -9.19 11.86
CA GLU A 88 -14.79 -9.10 12.88
C GLU A 88 -14.85 -10.34 13.79
#